data_AF-A0A1H6XQ82-F1
#
_entry.id   AF-A0A1H6XQ82-F1
#
_cell.length_a   1.000
_cell.length_b   1.000
_cell.length_c   1.000
_cell.angle_alpha   90.00
_cell.angle_beta   90.00
_cell.angle_gamma   90.00
#
_symmetry.space_group_name_H-M   'P 1'
#
loop_
_entity.id
_entity.type
_entity.pdbx_description
1 polymer ?
#
loop_
_entity_poly.entity_id
_entity_poly.type
_entity_poly.pdbx_seq_one_letter_code
_entity_poly.pdbx_strand_id
1 'polypeptide(L)'
;MVEEGAARFSPDRRFGCWQVCTIVTSRASWRGHICGGWTSVHPFFFRIGHGDHPREPAQTMYSRITTRRWLTISRDNRDKFVNEGIRARELRIIDQNGDQLGVKTRNEAMEIATRANLDLVLVAPNAKPPVARIMDYGKFKFEQQKKEREARKNQKVISVKEVRLSPSIDEHDFQTKLRNAIKFLEKGDKVKASIRFRGRAITHKEIGQRVLERFAEACKEVGTVEQRPKMDGRSMFLMMAPIEEKK
;
A
#
# COMPACT_ATOMS: atom_id res chain seq x y z
N MET A 1 -21.86 24.59 -48.72
CA MET A 1 -22.72 23.94 -47.70
C MET A 1 -21.84 23.66 -46.51
N VAL A 2 -21.98 24.54 -45.51
CA VAL A 2 -21.27 24.54 -44.23
C VAL A 2 -22.31 24.12 -43.21
N GLU A 3 -22.02 23.12 -42.38
CA GLU A 3 -22.76 22.92 -41.13
C GLU A 3 -21.78 22.82 -39.96
N GLU A 4 -21.82 23.85 -39.13
CA GLU A 4 -21.19 23.96 -37.81
C GLU A 4 -22.16 23.41 -36.76
N GLY A 5 -21.69 22.49 -35.91
CA GLY A 5 -22.43 21.97 -34.75
C GLY A 5 -21.93 22.58 -33.45
N ALA A 6 -22.52 23.71 -33.04
CA ALA A 6 -22.28 24.36 -31.75
C ALA A 6 -23.16 23.76 -30.64
N ALA A 7 -22.54 23.17 -29.61
CA ALA A 7 -23.23 22.78 -28.37
C ALA A 7 -23.10 23.90 -27.32
N ARG A 8 -24.27 24.38 -26.88
CA ARG A 8 -24.46 25.55 -26.02
C ARG A 8 -24.21 25.24 -24.55
N PHE A 9 -23.47 26.13 -23.91
CA PHE A 9 -23.37 26.29 -22.46
C PHE A 9 -24.61 27.04 -21.93
N SER A 10 -25.22 26.58 -20.85
CA SER A 10 -26.02 27.43 -19.97
C SER A 10 -25.98 26.94 -18.52
N PRO A 11 -25.92 27.85 -17.53
CA PRO A 11 -25.70 27.52 -16.12
C PRO A 11 -27.03 27.45 -15.35
N ASP A 12 -27.15 26.54 -14.39
CA ASP A 12 -28.07 26.74 -13.27
C ASP A 12 -27.39 26.41 -11.94
N ARG A 13 -27.65 27.31 -10.99
CA ARG A 13 -27.16 27.35 -9.63
C ARG A 13 -28.06 26.45 -8.78
N ARG A 14 -27.47 25.71 -7.85
CA ARG A 14 -28.05 25.61 -6.50
C ARG A 14 -26.99 25.24 -5.48
N PHE A 15 -26.85 26.14 -4.53
CA PHE A 15 -25.91 26.17 -3.42
C PHE A 15 -26.21 25.06 -2.40
N GLY A 16 -25.17 24.35 -1.99
CA GLY A 16 -25.16 23.45 -0.84
C GLY A 16 -23.95 23.78 0.04
N CYS A 17 -24.20 24.63 1.02
CA CYS A 17 -23.25 25.14 2.01
C CYS A 17 -22.87 24.01 2.99
N TRP A 18 -21.60 23.61 3.07
CA TRP A 18 -21.08 22.85 4.21
C TRP A 18 -19.81 23.51 4.76
N GLN A 19 -19.90 23.79 6.05
CA GLN A 19 -19.05 24.66 6.85
C GLN A 19 -17.59 24.20 6.92
N VAL A 20 -16.70 25.15 6.66
CA VAL A 20 -15.33 25.13 7.15
C VAL A 20 -15.37 25.63 8.59
N CYS A 21 -15.14 24.75 9.56
CA CYS A 21 -15.02 25.12 10.98
C CYS A 21 -13.56 25.49 11.26
N THR A 22 -13.23 26.78 11.12
CA THR A 22 -11.98 27.35 11.62
C THR A 22 -12.30 28.09 12.92
N ILE A 23 -11.94 27.50 14.05
CA ILE A 23 -12.03 28.15 15.35
C ILE A 23 -10.83 29.09 15.49
N VAL A 24 -11.09 30.38 15.30
CA VAL A 24 -10.23 31.49 15.74
C VAL A 24 -10.90 32.09 16.97
N THR A 25 -10.29 31.92 18.15
CA THR A 25 -10.69 32.63 19.37
C THR A 25 -9.67 33.71 19.70
N SER A 26 -10.04 34.93 19.27
CA SER A 26 -10.15 36.13 20.10
C SER A 26 -8.94 36.61 20.90
N ARG A 27 -8.31 37.63 20.32
CA ARG A 27 -7.40 38.63 20.89
C ARG A 27 -8.16 39.53 21.88
N ALA A 28 -7.79 39.51 23.16
CA ALA A 28 -8.23 40.50 24.14
C ALA A 28 -7.12 41.54 24.38
N SER A 29 -7.47 42.81 24.18
CA SER A 29 -6.64 43.99 24.34
C SER A 29 -6.98 44.65 25.67
N TRP A 30 -5.99 44.82 26.57
CA TRP A 30 -6.07 45.78 27.68
C TRP A 30 -4.81 46.65 27.69
N ARG A 31 -5.02 47.97 27.64
CA ARG A 31 -4.02 49.03 27.87
C ARG A 31 -4.19 49.57 29.29
N GLY A 32 -3.08 49.99 29.90
CA GLY A 32 -3.02 50.84 31.11
C GLY A 32 -1.68 50.63 31.82
N HIS A 33 -0.59 51.32 31.46
CA HIS A 33 -0.10 52.63 31.94
C HIS A 33 0.47 52.67 33.39
N ILE A 34 1.80 52.80 33.44
CA ILE A 34 2.70 53.66 34.27
C ILE A 34 3.05 53.26 35.73
N CYS A 35 4.33 53.57 36.05
CA CYS A 35 5.09 53.66 37.31
C CYS A 35 6.01 52.44 37.54
N GLY A 36 7.34 52.51 37.51
CA GLY A 36 8.28 53.60 37.77
C GLY A 36 9.09 53.26 39.03
N GLY A 37 10.43 53.29 38.96
CA GLY A 37 11.27 53.46 40.16
C GLY A 37 12.24 52.33 40.51
N TRP A 38 13.52 52.66 40.40
CA TRP A 38 14.76 51.94 40.73
C TRP A 38 14.91 51.43 42.17
N THR A 39 15.77 50.43 42.39
CA THR A 39 16.99 50.45 43.26
C THR A 39 17.58 49.03 43.39
N SER A 40 18.80 48.81 42.87
CA SER A 40 20.07 48.62 43.60
C SER A 40 20.19 47.36 44.49
N VAL A 41 20.82 46.31 43.96
CA VAL A 41 22.17 45.74 44.27
C VAL A 41 22.37 44.95 45.59
N HIS A 42 22.87 43.72 45.35
CA HIS A 42 23.87 42.95 46.10
C HIS A 42 23.46 41.96 47.22
N PRO A 43 24.29 40.91 47.44
CA PRO A 43 23.86 39.53 47.62
C PRO A 43 24.22 39.00 49.01
N PHE A 44 23.55 37.95 49.51
CA PHE A 44 24.12 37.13 50.58
C PHE A 44 23.49 35.73 50.63
N PHE A 45 24.35 34.74 50.37
CA PHE A 45 24.48 33.46 51.06
C PHE A 45 23.24 32.85 51.76
N PHE A 46 22.80 31.66 51.33
CA PHE A 46 22.81 30.50 52.23
C PHE A 46 22.74 29.17 51.45
N ARG A 47 23.61 28.24 51.86
CA ARG A 47 23.75 26.87 51.38
C ARG A 47 23.03 25.95 52.37
N ILE A 48 22.02 25.20 51.94
CA ILE A 48 21.64 23.93 52.58
C ILE A 48 21.30 22.95 51.47
N GLY A 49 22.07 21.86 51.41
CA GLY A 49 21.76 20.72 50.57
C GLY A 49 20.58 19.96 51.17
N HIS A 50 19.59 19.69 50.33
CA HIS A 50 18.65 18.59 50.54
C HIS A 50 18.60 17.80 49.24
N GLY A 51 18.84 16.50 49.36
CA GLY A 51 18.91 15.58 48.24
C GLY A 51 17.69 15.69 47.35
N ASP A 52 17.96 15.80 46.06
CA ASP A 52 16.99 15.61 44.99
C ASP A 52 16.49 14.17 45.05
N HIS A 53 15.38 13.97 45.75
CA HIS A 53 14.49 12.85 45.46
C HIS A 53 13.90 13.07 44.07
N PRO A 54 14.07 12.15 43.11
CA PRO A 54 13.27 12.18 41.90
C PRO A 54 11.81 12.00 42.33
N ARG A 55 11.00 13.07 42.22
CA ARG A 55 9.55 12.92 42.24
C ARG A 55 9.19 12.12 40.99
N GLU A 56 8.83 10.85 41.19
CA GLU A 56 8.18 10.04 40.15
C GLU A 56 7.03 10.86 39.56
N PRO A 57 6.99 11.11 38.23
CA PRO A 57 5.79 11.67 37.64
C PRO A 57 4.68 10.64 37.81
N ALA A 58 3.58 11.09 38.42
CA ALA A 58 2.36 10.35 38.64
C ALA A 58 2.07 9.41 37.46
N GLN A 59 2.08 8.11 37.75
CA GLN A 59 1.58 7.07 36.86
C GLN A 59 0.10 7.40 36.58
N THR A 60 -0.14 8.15 35.52
CA THR A 60 -1.47 8.21 34.93
C THR A 60 -1.76 6.81 34.47
N MET A 61 -2.66 6.15 35.20
CA MET A 61 -3.33 4.93 34.79
C MET A 61 -3.96 5.20 33.43
N TYR A 62 -3.22 4.92 32.36
CA TYR A 62 -3.84 4.61 31.10
C TYR A 62 -4.65 3.35 31.38
N SER A 63 -5.96 3.55 31.48
CA SER A 63 -6.94 2.48 31.45
C SER A 63 -6.53 1.55 30.32
N ARG A 64 -6.23 0.30 30.67
CA ARG A 64 -6.14 -0.79 29.70
C ARG A 64 -7.53 -0.92 29.11
N ILE A 65 -7.83 -0.09 28.11
CA ILE A 65 -8.91 -0.32 27.17
C ILE A 65 -8.51 -1.62 26.51
N THR A 66 -9.03 -2.71 27.07
CA THR A 66 -9.09 -4.00 26.40
C THR A 66 -9.95 -3.75 25.17
N THR A 67 -9.29 -3.34 24.08
CA THR A 67 -9.86 -3.41 22.75
C THR A 67 -10.20 -4.87 22.53
N ARG A 68 -11.44 -5.23 22.87
CA ARG A 68 -12.11 -6.43 22.39
C ARG A 68 -12.02 -6.33 20.88
N ARG A 69 -11.00 -6.98 20.33
CA ARG A 69 -10.87 -7.25 18.91
C ARG A 69 -12.03 -8.15 18.58
N TRP A 70 -13.18 -7.55 18.27
CA TRP A 70 -14.26 -8.23 17.59
C TRP A 70 -13.60 -8.79 16.32
N LEU A 71 -13.31 -10.09 16.32
CA LEU A 71 -13.08 -10.79 15.07
C LEU A 71 -14.40 -10.65 14.32
N THR A 72 -14.47 -9.66 13.44
CA THR A 72 -15.41 -9.69 12.33
C THR A 72 -15.02 -10.95 11.57
N ILE A 73 -15.65 -12.08 11.91
CA ILE A 73 -15.64 -13.27 11.07
C ILE A 73 -16.36 -12.78 9.81
N SER A 74 -15.58 -12.28 8.86
CA SER A 74 -16.06 -12.00 7.52
C SER A 74 -16.55 -13.35 7.00
N ARG A 75 -17.85 -13.61 7.09
CA ARG A 75 -18.49 -14.72 6.38
C ARG A 75 -18.03 -14.59 4.94
N ASP A 76 -17.20 -15.52 4.51
CA ASP A 76 -16.66 -15.53 3.16
C ASP A 76 -17.87 -15.50 2.21
N ASN A 77 -17.94 -14.51 1.32
CA ASN A 77 -19.10 -14.31 0.44
C ASN A 77 -19.35 -15.57 -0.44
N ARG A 78 -18.36 -16.46 -0.53
CA ARG A 78 -18.40 -17.74 -1.22
C ARG A 78 -19.30 -18.79 -0.58
N ASP A 79 -19.62 -18.67 0.71
CA ASP A 79 -20.55 -19.58 1.39
C ASP A 79 -22.00 -19.42 0.89
N LYS A 80 -22.31 -18.33 0.17
CA LYS A 80 -23.60 -18.12 -0.49
C LYS A 80 -23.80 -18.98 -1.74
N PHE A 81 -22.78 -19.71 -2.18
CA PHE A 81 -22.80 -20.47 -3.43
C PHE A 81 -22.83 -21.98 -3.23
N VAL A 82 -23.18 -22.48 -2.03
CA VAL A 82 -23.20 -23.91 -1.73
C VAL A 82 -24.53 -24.29 -1.09
N ASN A 83 -25.10 -25.42 -1.49
CA ASN A 83 -26.27 -26.06 -0.90
C ASN A 83 -27.43 -25.05 -0.68
N GLU A 84 -27.86 -24.88 0.57
CA GLU A 84 -28.95 -23.99 0.98
C GLU A 84 -28.67 -22.50 0.74
N GLY A 85 -27.40 -22.12 0.54
CA GLY A 85 -27.03 -20.75 0.17
C GLY A 85 -27.59 -20.31 -1.20
N ILE A 86 -27.93 -21.28 -2.06
CA ILE A 86 -28.39 -21.02 -3.44
C ILE A 86 -29.84 -20.52 -3.43
N ARG A 87 -30.03 -19.30 -3.95
CA ARG A 87 -31.33 -18.61 -4.01
C ARG A 87 -32.07 -18.74 -5.34
N ALA A 88 -31.41 -19.24 -6.38
CA ALA A 88 -32.01 -19.40 -7.70
C ALA A 88 -33.07 -20.52 -7.68
N ARG A 89 -34.17 -20.32 -8.43
CA ARG A 89 -35.28 -21.29 -8.51
C ARG A 89 -34.97 -22.43 -9.48
N GLU A 90 -34.35 -22.09 -10.60
CA GLU A 90 -33.95 -23.01 -11.66
C GLU A 90 -32.44 -22.95 -11.83
N LEU A 91 -31.84 -24.13 -12.02
CA LEU A 91 -30.41 -24.31 -12.13
C LEU A 91 -30.11 -25.26 -13.28
N ARG A 92 -29.07 -24.96 -14.06
CA ARG A 92 -28.47 -25.94 -14.96
C ARG A 92 -27.49 -26.80 -14.15
N ILE A 93 -27.74 -28.10 -14.10
CA ILE A 93 -26.96 -29.03 -13.27
C ILE A 93 -25.94 -29.79 -14.11
N ILE A 94 -24.72 -29.84 -13.59
CA ILE A 94 -23.64 -30.71 -14.07
C ILE A 94 -23.36 -31.73 -12.97
N ASP A 95 -23.37 -33.01 -13.34
CA ASP A 95 -23.05 -34.12 -12.44
C ASP A 95 -21.55 -34.17 -12.10
N GLN A 96 -21.18 -34.99 -11.12
CA GLN A 96 -19.79 -35.22 -10.71
C GLN A 96 -18.88 -35.73 -11.83
N ASN A 97 -19.45 -36.50 -12.79
CA ASN A 97 -18.73 -37.05 -13.95
C ASN A 97 -18.62 -36.04 -15.11
N GLY A 98 -19.27 -34.88 -14.99
CA GLY A 98 -19.35 -33.87 -16.06
C GLY A 98 -20.58 -34.00 -16.97
N ASP A 99 -21.46 -34.96 -16.70
CA ASP A 99 -22.71 -35.14 -17.45
C ASP A 99 -23.70 -33.99 -17.19
N GLN A 100 -24.34 -33.51 -18.25
CA GLN A 100 -25.30 -32.41 -18.16
C GLN A 100 -26.70 -32.96 -17.91
N LEU A 101 -27.21 -32.79 -16.68
CA LEU A 101 -28.56 -33.23 -16.29
C LEU A 101 -29.67 -32.24 -16.73
N GLY A 102 -29.28 -31.19 -17.46
CA GLY A 102 -30.18 -30.16 -17.97
C GLY A 102 -30.57 -29.10 -16.94
N VAL A 103 -31.68 -28.43 -17.19
CA VAL A 103 -32.25 -27.42 -16.29
C VAL A 103 -33.24 -28.11 -15.37
N LYS A 104 -33.04 -27.95 -14.06
CA LYS A 104 -33.88 -28.53 -13.00
C LYS A 104 -34.19 -27.51 -11.93
N THR A 105 -35.20 -27.81 -11.12
CA THR A 105 -35.52 -26.99 -9.95
C THR A 105 -34.43 -27.12 -8.89
N ARG A 106 -34.28 -26.09 -8.04
CA ARG A 106 -33.33 -26.13 -6.91
C ARG A 106 -33.54 -27.34 -6.01
N ASN A 107 -34.79 -27.72 -5.75
CA ASN A 107 -35.09 -28.81 -4.83
C ASN A 107 -34.66 -30.16 -5.43
N GLU A 108 -34.96 -30.41 -6.71
CA GLU A 108 -34.43 -31.59 -7.42
C GLU A 108 -32.91 -31.62 -7.41
N ALA A 109 -32.25 -30.48 -7.61
CA ALA A 109 -30.79 -30.37 -7.58
C ALA A 109 -30.22 -30.79 -6.22
N MET A 110 -30.84 -30.33 -5.14
CA MET A 110 -30.45 -30.68 -3.77
C MET A 110 -30.66 -32.16 -3.47
N GLU A 111 -31.77 -32.74 -3.94
CA GLU A 111 -32.01 -34.18 -3.77
C GLU A 111 -30.98 -35.03 -4.50
N ILE A 112 -30.61 -34.66 -5.74
CA ILE A 112 -29.59 -35.40 -6.50
C ILE A 112 -28.23 -35.32 -5.77
N ALA A 113 -27.85 -34.14 -5.28
CA ALA A 113 -26.64 -33.96 -4.49
C ALA A 113 -26.66 -34.79 -3.19
N THR A 114 -27.79 -34.80 -2.47
CA THR A 114 -27.98 -35.61 -1.25
C THR A 114 -27.89 -37.10 -1.54
N ARG A 115 -28.50 -37.58 -2.63
CA ARG A 115 -28.42 -39.00 -3.03
C ARG A 115 -26.98 -39.42 -3.37
N ALA A 116 -26.19 -38.51 -3.92
CA ALA A 116 -24.78 -38.73 -4.21
C ALA A 116 -23.86 -38.52 -2.99
N ASN A 117 -24.38 -38.08 -1.84
CA ASN A 117 -23.60 -37.62 -0.67
C ASN A 117 -22.54 -36.55 -1.02
N LEU A 118 -22.88 -35.66 -1.96
CA LEU A 118 -22.03 -34.56 -2.41
C LEU A 118 -22.74 -33.21 -2.22
N ASP A 119 -22.00 -32.11 -2.37
CA ASP A 119 -22.56 -30.77 -2.27
C ASP A 119 -23.00 -30.24 -3.64
N LEU A 120 -24.04 -29.42 -3.63
CA LEU A 120 -24.47 -28.62 -4.77
C LEU A 120 -23.70 -27.29 -4.75
N VAL A 121 -22.72 -27.12 -5.64
CA VAL A 121 -21.88 -25.92 -5.70
C VAL A 121 -22.20 -25.11 -6.94
N LEU A 122 -22.45 -23.81 -6.75
CA LEU A 122 -22.78 -22.89 -7.82
C LEU A 122 -21.51 -22.30 -8.44
N VAL A 123 -21.14 -22.80 -9.62
CA VAL A 123 -19.89 -22.45 -10.32
C VAL A 123 -20.04 -21.15 -11.12
N ALA A 124 -21.19 -20.94 -11.76
CA ALA A 124 -21.45 -19.76 -12.58
C ALA A 124 -22.75 -19.06 -12.17
N PRO A 125 -22.71 -18.07 -11.27
CA PRO A 125 -23.88 -17.30 -10.84
C PRO A 125 -24.42 -16.34 -11.89
N ASN A 126 -23.57 -15.90 -12.81
CA ASN A 126 -23.94 -14.87 -13.79
C ASN A 126 -24.63 -15.44 -15.03
N ALA A 127 -24.68 -16.78 -15.19
CA ALA A 127 -25.32 -17.43 -16.32
C ALA A 127 -26.86 -17.43 -16.17
N LYS A 128 -27.58 -17.46 -17.30
CA LYS A 128 -29.03 -17.59 -17.36
C LYS A 128 -29.40 -18.88 -18.12
N PRO A 129 -29.86 -19.95 -17.46
CA PRO A 129 -29.99 -20.14 -16.00
C PRO A 129 -28.62 -20.35 -15.30
N PRO A 130 -28.51 -20.07 -13.98
CA PRO A 130 -27.27 -20.26 -13.23
C PRO A 130 -26.79 -21.71 -13.27
N VAL A 131 -25.47 -21.91 -13.31
CA VAL A 131 -24.88 -23.26 -13.45
C VAL A 131 -24.38 -23.75 -12.09
N ALA A 132 -24.93 -24.89 -11.66
CA ALA A 132 -24.51 -25.62 -10.48
C ALA A 132 -23.84 -26.94 -10.89
N ARG A 133 -22.80 -27.32 -10.14
CA ARG A 133 -22.11 -28.60 -10.31
C ARG A 133 -22.16 -29.36 -8.98
N ILE A 134 -22.42 -30.65 -9.06
CA ILE A 134 -22.39 -31.56 -7.91
C ILE A 134 -20.93 -31.97 -7.67
N MET A 135 -20.38 -31.59 -6.53
CA MET A 135 -19.00 -31.90 -6.15
C MET A 135 -18.78 -31.76 -4.64
N ASP A 136 -17.69 -32.32 -4.12
CA ASP A 136 -17.24 -32.05 -2.74
C ASP A 136 -16.63 -30.64 -2.66
N TYR A 137 -17.31 -29.74 -1.93
CA TYR A 137 -16.85 -28.36 -1.78
C TYR A 137 -15.57 -28.25 -0.96
N GLY A 138 -15.39 -29.11 0.05
CA GLY A 138 -14.23 -29.13 0.92
C GLY A 138 -12.95 -29.46 0.16
N LYS A 139 -13.00 -30.53 -0.65
CA LYS A 139 -11.87 -30.94 -1.50
C LYS A 139 -11.54 -29.87 -2.56
N PHE A 140 -12.56 -29.35 -3.24
CA PHE A 140 -12.37 -28.29 -4.23
C PHE A 140 -11.72 -27.03 -3.63
N LYS A 141 -12.18 -26.59 -2.45
CA LYS A 141 -11.61 -25.45 -1.74
C LYS A 141 -10.15 -25.66 -1.37
N PHE A 142 -9.78 -26.89 -0.96
CA PHE A 142 -8.39 -27.23 -0.67
C PHE A 142 -7.51 -27.18 -1.92
N GLU A 143 -7.96 -27.78 -3.03
CA GLU A 143 -7.24 -27.77 -4.30
C GLU A 143 -7.07 -26.35 -4.86
N GLN A 144 -8.12 -25.53 -4.82
CA GLN A 144 -8.05 -24.13 -5.21
C GLN A 144 -7.06 -23.34 -4.36
N GLN A 145 -7.10 -23.52 -3.02
CA GLN A 145 -6.12 -22.87 -2.15
C GLN A 145 -4.69 -23.37 -2.40
N LYS A 146 -4.51 -24.66 -2.68
CA LYS A 146 -3.20 -25.24 -3.00
C LYS A 146 -2.66 -24.62 -4.29
N LYS A 147 -3.47 -24.56 -5.34
CA LYS A 147 -3.15 -23.92 -6.62
C LYS A 147 -2.86 -22.43 -6.46
N GLU A 148 -3.66 -21.70 -5.70
CA GLU A 148 -3.41 -20.27 -5.41
C GLU A 148 -2.10 -20.07 -4.65
N ARG A 149 -1.79 -20.95 -3.67
CA ARG A 149 -0.51 -20.89 -2.94
C ARG A 149 0.67 -21.21 -3.84
N GLU A 150 0.56 -22.21 -4.70
CA GLU A 150 1.59 -22.56 -5.68
C GLU A 150 1.80 -21.42 -6.69
N ALA A 151 0.72 -20.83 -7.21
CA ALA A 151 0.79 -19.67 -8.10
C ALA A 151 1.47 -18.47 -7.42
N ARG A 152 1.12 -18.18 -6.16
CA ARG A 152 1.77 -17.10 -5.38
C ARG A 152 3.25 -17.36 -5.10
N LYS A 153 3.63 -18.62 -4.89
CA LYS A 153 5.05 -19.01 -4.69
C LYS A 153 5.84 -18.90 -5.99
N ASN A 154 5.24 -19.29 -7.11
CA ASN A 154 5.87 -19.25 -8.43
C ASN A 154 5.95 -17.82 -9.00
N GLN A 155 5.09 -16.92 -8.53
CA GLN A 155 5.16 -15.51 -8.89
C GLN A 155 6.48 -14.91 -8.40
N LYS A 156 7.38 -14.60 -9.34
CA LYS A 156 8.60 -13.84 -9.04
C LYS A 156 8.20 -12.43 -8.60
N VAL A 157 8.39 -12.13 -7.33
CA VAL A 157 8.16 -10.79 -6.79
C VAL A 157 9.36 -9.93 -7.16
N ILE A 158 9.23 -9.13 -8.21
CA ILE A 158 10.25 -8.14 -8.59
C ILE A 158 10.24 -7.05 -7.52
N SER A 159 11.31 -6.97 -6.73
CA SER A 159 11.43 -5.96 -5.70
C SER A 159 12.30 -4.79 -6.18
N VAL A 160 11.99 -3.58 -5.70
CA VAL A 160 12.82 -2.39 -5.98
C VAL A 160 13.79 -2.22 -4.82
N LYS A 161 15.09 -2.41 -5.10
CA LYS A 161 16.16 -2.18 -4.13
C LYS A 161 16.70 -0.76 -4.26
N GLU A 162 16.84 -0.06 -3.13
CA GLU A 162 17.44 1.28 -3.12
C GLU A 162 18.93 1.19 -2.79
N VAL A 163 19.78 1.79 -3.64
CA VAL A 163 21.22 1.93 -3.40
C VAL A 163 21.53 3.41 -3.20
N ARG A 164 21.96 3.77 -2.00
CA ARG A 164 22.29 5.16 -1.65
C ARG A 164 23.74 5.46 -1.95
N LEU A 165 23.95 6.50 -2.76
CA LEU A 165 25.24 7.05 -3.14
C LEU A 165 25.40 8.45 -2.55
N SER A 166 26.65 8.85 -2.34
CA SER A 166 27.00 10.19 -1.88
C SER A 166 27.54 11.04 -3.04
N PRO A 167 27.34 12.37 -3.03
CA PRO A 167 27.86 13.24 -4.10
C PRO A 167 29.39 13.33 -4.12
N SER A 168 30.06 13.08 -2.99
CA SER A 168 31.52 12.99 -2.87
C SER A 168 31.88 11.59 -2.38
N ILE A 169 31.74 10.60 -3.26
CA ILE A 169 32.00 9.19 -2.95
C ILE A 169 33.47 8.84 -3.21
N ASP A 170 34.06 8.03 -2.33
CA ASP A 170 35.38 7.44 -2.52
C ASP A 170 35.29 6.25 -3.50
N GLU A 171 36.38 5.98 -4.24
CA GLU A 171 36.40 4.89 -5.23
C GLU A 171 36.10 3.52 -4.59
N HIS A 172 36.60 3.24 -3.39
CA HIS A 172 36.38 1.97 -2.72
C HIS A 172 34.89 1.77 -2.31
N ASP A 173 34.24 2.82 -1.81
CA ASP A 173 32.82 2.78 -1.47
C ASP A 173 31.97 2.64 -2.75
N PHE A 174 32.32 3.36 -3.81
CA PHE A 174 31.65 3.25 -5.11
C PHE A 174 31.65 1.81 -5.64
N GLN A 175 32.82 1.16 -5.67
CA GLN A 175 32.94 -0.24 -6.11
C GLN A 175 32.13 -1.21 -5.25
N THR A 176 31.99 -0.93 -3.96
CA THR A 176 31.17 -1.76 -3.06
C THR A 176 29.67 -1.60 -3.33
N LYS A 177 29.20 -0.37 -3.57
CA LYS A 177 27.81 -0.11 -3.97
C LYS A 177 27.50 -0.68 -5.35
N LEU A 178 28.44 -0.59 -6.29
CA LEU A 178 28.35 -1.16 -7.63
C LEU A 178 28.17 -2.68 -7.58
N ARG A 179 29.04 -3.40 -6.86
CA ARG A 179 28.92 -4.86 -6.69
C ARG A 179 27.58 -5.28 -6.09
N ASN A 180 27.05 -4.51 -5.15
CA ASN A 180 25.73 -4.79 -4.58
C ASN A 180 24.60 -4.57 -5.59
N ALA A 181 24.69 -3.52 -6.40
CA ALA A 181 23.72 -3.25 -7.46
C ALA A 181 23.72 -4.32 -8.54
N ILE A 182 24.90 -4.76 -8.99
CA ILE A 182 25.06 -5.87 -9.93
C ILE A 182 24.38 -7.13 -9.39
N LYS A 183 24.66 -7.50 -8.12
CA LYS A 183 24.00 -8.64 -7.45
C LYS A 183 22.48 -8.52 -7.39
N PHE A 184 21.91 -7.32 -7.33
CA PHE A 184 20.46 -7.12 -7.36
C PHE A 184 19.89 -7.27 -8.77
N LEU A 185 20.58 -6.71 -9.76
CA LEU A 185 20.19 -6.83 -11.17
C LEU A 185 20.27 -8.29 -11.65
N GLU A 186 21.32 -9.03 -11.27
CA GLU A 186 21.45 -10.48 -11.57
C GLU A 186 20.34 -11.32 -10.95
N LYS A 187 19.79 -10.90 -9.80
CA LYS A 187 18.64 -11.57 -9.16
C LYS A 187 17.31 -11.25 -9.85
N GLY A 188 17.29 -10.30 -10.78
CA GLY A 188 16.09 -9.81 -11.44
C GLY A 188 15.33 -8.74 -10.66
N ASP A 189 15.97 -8.13 -9.64
CA ASP A 189 15.40 -6.98 -8.92
C ASP A 189 15.68 -5.68 -9.66
N LYS A 190 14.76 -4.71 -9.55
CA LYS A 190 15.00 -3.34 -10.04
C LYS A 190 15.86 -2.58 -9.03
N VAL A 191 16.77 -1.75 -9.52
CA VAL A 191 17.64 -0.93 -8.66
C VAL A 191 17.31 0.55 -8.82
N LYS A 192 17.00 1.21 -7.70
CA LYS A 192 16.91 2.67 -7.59
C LYS A 192 18.19 3.19 -6.94
N ALA A 193 19.09 3.75 -7.74
CA ALA A 193 20.25 4.46 -7.22
C ALA A 193 19.83 5.88 -6.83
N SER A 194 20.08 6.28 -5.57
CA SER A 194 19.66 7.59 -5.05
C SER A 194 20.85 8.34 -4.45
N ILE A 195 20.97 9.63 -4.79
CA ILE A 195 21.90 10.56 -4.17
C ILE A 195 21.09 11.59 -3.40
N ARG A 196 21.39 11.75 -2.12
CA ARG A 196 20.77 12.79 -1.28
C ARG A 196 21.70 13.99 -1.15
N PHE A 197 21.22 15.17 -1.53
CA PHE A 197 21.96 16.42 -1.34
C PHE A 197 21.68 16.98 0.06
N ARG A 198 22.75 17.40 0.76
CA ARG A 198 22.67 18.10 2.04
C ARG A 198 22.91 19.60 1.85
N GLY A 199 22.11 20.44 2.49
CA GLY A 199 22.29 21.90 2.50
C GLY A 199 22.27 22.54 1.12
N ARG A 200 23.30 23.35 0.83
CA ARG A 200 23.50 24.09 -0.43
C ARG A 200 23.99 23.22 -1.58
N ALA A 201 24.33 21.96 -1.36
CA ALA A 201 24.87 21.06 -2.39
C ALA A 201 23.90 20.77 -3.56
N ILE A 202 22.63 21.19 -3.45
CA ILE A 202 21.65 21.11 -4.54
C ILE A 202 22.11 21.95 -5.76
N THR A 203 22.88 23.02 -5.55
CA THR A 203 23.43 23.84 -6.64
C THR A 203 24.37 23.05 -7.55
N HIS A 204 25.07 22.05 -7.00
CA HIS A 204 25.99 21.19 -7.74
C HIS A 204 25.31 19.90 -8.23
N LYS A 205 24.16 20.05 -8.90
CA LYS A 205 23.41 18.94 -9.52
C LYS A 205 24.28 18.11 -10.49
N GLU A 206 25.22 18.77 -11.16
CA GLU A 206 26.14 18.17 -12.14
C GLU A 206 27.03 17.09 -11.52
N ILE A 207 27.46 17.27 -10.26
CA ILE A 207 28.30 16.29 -9.57
C ILE A 207 27.50 15.00 -9.34
N GLY A 208 26.27 15.13 -8.82
CA GLY A 208 25.39 13.98 -8.61
C GLY A 208 25.01 13.29 -9.93
N GLN A 209 24.77 14.07 -10.98
CA GLN A 209 24.46 13.54 -12.30
C GLN A 209 25.63 12.72 -12.85
N ARG A 210 26.87 13.23 -12.80
CA ARG A 210 28.07 12.50 -13.25
C ARG A 210 28.28 11.20 -12.49
N VAL A 211 28.04 11.18 -11.18
CA VAL A 211 28.16 9.96 -10.37
C VAL A 211 27.13 8.91 -10.79
N LEU A 212 25.87 9.33 -11.03
CA LEU A 212 24.81 8.41 -11.48
C LEU A 212 25.02 7.93 -12.91
N GLU A 213 25.52 8.78 -13.81
CA GLU A 213 25.89 8.39 -15.16
C GLU A 213 27.04 7.38 -15.13
N ARG A 214 28.12 7.65 -14.41
CA ARG A 214 29.23 6.70 -14.21
C ARG A 214 28.74 5.35 -13.65
N PHE A 215 27.81 5.39 -12.70
CA PHE A 215 27.19 4.18 -12.15
C PHE A 215 26.36 3.41 -13.18
N ALA A 216 25.59 4.12 -14.00
CA ALA A 216 24.82 3.53 -15.09
C ALA A 216 25.74 2.88 -16.12
N GLU A 217 26.85 3.54 -16.47
CA GLU A 217 27.85 3.01 -17.42
C GLU A 217 28.50 1.73 -16.92
N ALA A 218 28.91 1.70 -15.66
CA ALA A 218 29.49 0.51 -15.04
C ALA A 218 28.50 -0.66 -14.91
N CYS A 219 27.19 -0.38 -14.89
CA CYS A 219 26.13 -1.40 -14.83
C CYS A 219 25.52 -1.76 -16.21
N LYS A 220 26.03 -1.21 -17.32
CA LYS A 220 25.47 -1.44 -18.68
C LYS A 220 25.43 -2.93 -19.08
N GLU A 221 26.35 -3.73 -18.56
CA GLU A 221 26.46 -5.16 -18.88
C GLU A 221 25.32 -6.00 -18.28
N VAL A 222 24.76 -5.60 -17.13
CA VAL A 222 23.76 -6.38 -16.38
C VAL A 222 22.39 -5.70 -16.29
N GLY A 223 22.30 -4.41 -16.63
CA GLY A 223 21.08 -3.63 -16.48
C GLY A 223 20.88 -2.57 -17.56
N THR A 224 19.61 -2.30 -17.86
CA THR A 224 19.19 -1.21 -18.75
C THR A 224 18.62 -0.05 -17.93
N VAL A 225 18.90 1.18 -18.34
CA VAL A 225 18.37 2.38 -17.69
C VAL A 225 16.91 2.60 -18.10
N GLU A 226 15.97 2.45 -17.16
CA GLU A 226 14.55 2.78 -17.38
C GLU A 226 14.32 4.29 -17.23
N GLN A 227 14.91 4.89 -16.19
CA GLN A 227 14.77 6.32 -15.91
C GLN A 227 16.14 6.94 -15.74
N ARG A 228 16.43 7.92 -16.61
CA ARG A 228 17.63 8.76 -16.54
C ARG A 228 17.65 9.56 -15.23
N PRO A 229 18.82 10.06 -14.80
CA PRO A 229 18.96 10.82 -13.57
C PRO A 229 17.98 12.00 -13.51
N LYS A 230 17.06 11.96 -12.55
CA LYS A 230 16.05 13.01 -12.33
C LYS A 230 16.09 13.50 -10.89
N MET A 231 15.87 14.79 -10.73
CA MET A 231 15.71 15.42 -9.41
C MET A 231 14.33 15.13 -8.83
N ASP A 232 14.31 14.69 -7.58
CA ASP A 232 13.15 14.46 -6.72
C ASP A 232 13.36 15.22 -5.41
N GLY A 233 12.94 16.49 -5.41
CA GLY A 233 13.16 17.42 -4.31
C GLY A 233 14.64 17.59 -3.95
N ARG A 234 15.06 17.01 -2.82
CA ARG A 234 16.44 17.09 -2.29
C ARG A 234 17.30 15.87 -2.64
N SER A 235 16.77 14.97 -3.46
CA SER A 235 17.47 13.78 -3.95
C SER A 235 17.49 13.76 -5.47
N MET A 236 18.52 13.16 -6.05
CA MET A 236 18.52 12.73 -7.45
C MET A 236 18.47 11.22 -7.48
N PHE A 237 17.71 10.64 -8.40
CA PHE A 237 17.67 9.19 -8.53
C PHE A 237 17.75 8.74 -9.98
N LEU A 238 18.23 7.52 -10.16
CA LEU A 238 18.30 6.76 -11.40
C LEU A 238 17.60 5.42 -11.16
N MET A 239 16.79 4.97 -12.11
CA MET A 239 16.16 3.65 -12.05
C MET A 239 16.73 2.76 -13.15
N MET A 240 17.20 1.58 -12.74
CA MET A 240 17.73 0.55 -13.63
C MET A 240 16.89 -0.72 -13.49
N ALA A 241 16.57 -1.32 -14.63
CA ALA A 241 15.98 -2.64 -14.72
C ALA A 241 17.06 -3.67 -15.08
N PRO A 242 16.91 -4.92 -14.62
CA PRO A 242 17.75 -6.01 -15.07
C PRO A 242 17.52 -6.24 -16.57
N ILE A 243 18.57 -6.66 -17.29
CA ILE A 243 18.39 -7.15 -18.65
C ILE A 243 17.65 -8.48 -18.55
N GLU A 244 16.44 -8.55 -19.08
CA GLU A 244 15.71 -9.80 -19.17
C GLU A 244 16.47 -10.71 -20.15
N GLU A 245 17.21 -11.70 -19.63
CA GLU A 245 17.51 -12.87 -20.45
C GLU A 245 16.17 -13.50 -20.80
N LYS A 246 15.77 -13.35 -22.07
CA LYS A 246 14.62 -14.03 -22.65
C LYS A 246 14.83 -15.53 -22.42
N LYS A 247 14.07 -16.07 -21.47
CA LYS A 247 14.06 -17.50 -21.14
C LYS A 247 12.73 -18.09 -21.54
#